data_AF-F4QIG6-F1
#
_entry.id   AF-F4QIG6-F1
#
_cell.length_a   1.000
_cell.length_b   1.000
_cell.length_c   1.000
_cell.angle_alpha   90.00
_cell.angle_beta   90.00
_cell.angle_gamma   90.00
#
_symmetry.space_group_name_H-M   'P 1'
#
loop_
_entity.id
_entity.type
_entity.pdbx_description
1 polymer ?
#
loop_
_entity_poly.entity_id
_entity_poly.type
_entity_poly.pdbx_seq_one_letter_code
_entity_poly.pdbx_strand_id
1 'polypeptide(L)'
;MTARVTIDQAIQKARMTVHMPATCIMFAAWGQALILVPSGQLPQVFLFMSMAVAVSGWPLAWLYRAWMTPRWKLWAYAGAGNVQQMKDAAIVAKVIGPDGGFSEKSEICSKEMRAQILRLEGRA
;
A
#
# COMPACT_ATOMS: atom_id res chain seq x y z
N MET A 1 -5.16 23.91 14.00
CA MET A 1 -6.28 23.09 14.52
C MET A 1 -5.97 21.64 14.21
N THR A 2 -5.45 20.89 15.18
CA THR A 2 -5.10 19.47 15.03
C THR A 2 -6.39 18.66 14.92
N ALA A 3 -6.80 18.36 13.69
CA ALA A 3 -7.87 17.41 13.44
C ALA A 3 -7.48 16.08 14.08
N ARG A 4 -8.16 15.68 15.16
CA ARG A 4 -7.96 14.37 15.78
C ARG A 4 -8.45 13.32 14.78
N VAL A 5 -7.51 12.65 14.12
CA VAL A 5 -7.84 11.53 13.24
C VAL A 5 -8.27 10.37 14.13
N THR A 6 -9.49 9.88 13.95
CA THR A 6 -9.96 8.69 14.67
C THR A 6 -9.34 7.42 14.07
N ILE A 7 -9.25 6.36 14.87
CA ILE A 7 -8.70 5.08 14.43
C ILE A 7 -9.47 4.54 13.22
N ASP A 8 -10.80 4.61 13.24
CA ASP A 8 -11.63 4.14 12.13
C ASP A 8 -11.39 4.94 10.85
N GLN A 9 -11.26 6.28 10.96
CA GLN A 9 -10.94 7.13 9.82
C GLN A 9 -9.57 6.80 9.24
N ALA A 10 -8.57 6.56 10.09
CA ALA A 10 -7.24 6.19 9.64
C ALA A 10 -7.24 4.84 8.92
N ILE A 11 -7.90 3.83 9.48
CA ILE A 11 -8.03 2.48 8.88
C ILE A 11 -8.79 2.55 7.56
N GLN A 12 -9.93 3.26 7.53
CA GLN A 12 -10.72 3.42 6.31
C GLN A 12 -9.91 4.11 5.22
N LYS A 13 -9.19 5.19 5.58
CA LYS A 13 -8.32 5.88 4.63
C LYS A 13 -7.21 4.95 4.14
N ALA A 14 -6.61 4.14 5.00
CA ALA A 14 -5.59 3.18 4.59
C ALA A 14 -6.13 2.15 3.60
N ARG A 15 -7.34 1.63 3.83
CA ARG A 15 -8.00 0.71 2.88
C ARG A 15 -8.22 1.40 1.53
N MET A 16 -8.68 2.64 1.52
CA MET A 16 -8.96 3.40 0.29
C MET A 16 -7.70 3.83 -0.46
N THR A 17 -6.62 4.18 0.25
CA THR A 17 -5.42 4.76 -0.38
C THR A 17 -4.30 3.76 -0.57
N VAL A 18 -4.23 2.69 0.23
CA VAL A 18 -3.13 1.71 0.18
C VAL A 18 -3.62 0.41 -0.45
N HIS A 19 -4.69 -0.19 0.09
CA HIS A 19 -5.15 -1.51 -0.37
C HIS A 19 -5.94 -1.45 -1.67
N MET A 20 -6.97 -0.61 -1.75
CA MET A 20 -7.85 -0.54 -2.91
C MET A 20 -7.06 -0.30 -4.21
N PRO A 21 -6.13 0.66 -4.31
CA PRO A 21 -5.42 0.89 -5.56
C PRO A 21 -4.46 -0.26 -5.90
N ALA A 22 -3.77 -0.84 -4.92
CA ALA A 22 -2.92 -2.01 -5.13
C ALA A 22 -3.75 -3.22 -5.63
N THR A 23 -4.93 -3.43 -5.05
CA THR A 23 -5.89 -4.46 -5.48
C THR A 23 -6.40 -4.17 -6.90
N CYS A 24 -6.73 -2.92 -7.23
CA CYS A 24 -7.11 -2.53 -8.59
C CYS A 24 -5.99 -2.76 -9.61
N ILE A 25 -4.73 -2.44 -9.29
CA ILE A 25 -3.57 -2.72 -10.15
C ILE A 25 -3.48 -4.22 -10.44
N MET A 26 -3.59 -5.04 -9.41
CA MET A 26 -3.51 -6.50 -9.53
C MET A 26 -4.66 -7.05 -10.39
N PHE A 27 -5.91 -6.67 -10.09
CA PHE A 27 -7.07 -7.14 -10.86
C PHE A 27 -7.11 -6.60 -12.28
N ALA A 28 -6.66 -5.36 -12.52
CA ALA A 28 -6.58 -4.83 -13.88
C ALA A 28 -5.53 -5.57 -14.71
N ALA A 29 -4.34 -5.83 -14.14
CA ALA A 29 -3.26 -6.53 -14.82
C ALA A 29 -3.63 -7.97 -15.19
N TRP A 30 -4.29 -8.69 -14.29
CA TRP A 30 -4.76 -10.04 -14.54
C TRP A 30 -6.04 -10.08 -15.38
N GLY A 31 -7.00 -9.20 -15.09
CA GLY A 31 -8.28 -9.13 -15.76
C GLY A 31 -8.16 -8.84 -17.25
N GLN A 32 -7.24 -7.94 -17.64
CA GLN A 32 -6.98 -7.70 -19.07
C GLN A 32 -6.44 -8.95 -19.78
N ALA A 33 -5.57 -9.75 -19.15
CA ALA A 33 -5.04 -10.96 -19.76
C ALA A 33 -6.11 -12.04 -19.91
N LEU A 34 -6.99 -12.20 -18.90
CA LEU A 34 -8.10 -13.13 -18.95
C LEU A 34 -9.12 -12.80 -20.05
N ILE A 35 -9.22 -11.54 -20.47
CA ILE A 35 -10.11 -11.11 -21.55
C ILE A 35 -9.40 -11.23 -22.92
N LEU A 36 -8.18 -10.70 -23.02
CA LEU A 36 -7.48 -10.54 -24.29
C LEU A 36 -6.86 -11.83 -24.81
N VAL A 37 -6.32 -12.69 -23.94
CA VAL A 37 -5.67 -13.94 -24.35
C VAL A 37 -6.63 -14.95 -25.00
N PRO A 38 -7.79 -15.28 -24.40
CA PRO A 38 -8.72 -16.23 -25.01
C PRO A 38 -9.50 -15.65 -26.19
N SER A 39 -9.49 -14.33 -26.40
CA SER A 39 -10.21 -13.70 -27.51
C SER A 39 -9.70 -14.16 -28.89
N GLY A 40 -8.43 -14.57 -29.00
CA GLY A 40 -7.81 -14.98 -30.26
C GLY A 40 -7.72 -13.90 -31.34
N GLN A 41 -8.15 -12.67 -31.03
CA GLN A 41 -8.25 -11.55 -31.98
C GLN A 41 -6.96 -10.74 -32.10
N LEU A 42 -5.99 -10.99 -31.22
CA LEU A 42 -4.77 -10.19 -31.13
C LEU A 42 -3.57 -10.87 -31.81
N PRO A 43 -2.70 -10.09 -32.48
CA PRO A 43 -1.41 -10.60 -32.94
C PRO A 43 -0.56 -11.12 -31.78
N GLN A 44 0.29 -12.11 -32.07
CA GLN A 44 1.09 -12.81 -31.07
C GLN A 44 1.95 -11.88 -30.19
N VAL A 45 2.46 -10.78 -30.74
CA VAL A 45 3.22 -9.76 -29.98
C VAL A 45 2.38 -9.12 -28.87
N PHE A 46 1.11 -8.80 -29.16
CA PHE A 46 0.21 -8.21 -28.16
C PHE A 46 -0.17 -9.21 -27.07
N LEU A 47 -0.27 -10.50 -27.39
CA LEU A 47 -0.47 -11.56 -26.39
C LEU A 47 0.71 -11.65 -25.42
N PHE A 48 1.95 -11.64 -25.94
CA PHE A 48 3.14 -11.63 -25.09
C PHE A 48 3.20 -10.38 -24.20
N MET A 49 2.87 -9.20 -24.73
CA MET A 49 2.81 -7.97 -23.94
C MET A 49 1.73 -8.03 -22.86
N SER A 50 0.53 -8.53 -23.19
CA SER A 50 -0.56 -8.72 -22.23
C SER A 50 -0.15 -9.67 -21.10
N MET A 51 0.54 -10.77 -21.43
CA MET A 51 1.09 -11.68 -20.43
C MET A 51 2.18 -11.04 -19.56
N ALA A 52 3.08 -10.26 -20.16
CA ALA A 52 4.10 -9.53 -19.41
C ALA A 52 3.47 -8.55 -18.41
N VAL A 53 2.41 -7.83 -18.83
CA VAL A 53 1.64 -6.95 -17.95
C VAL A 53 1.01 -7.73 -16.80
N ALA A 54 0.39 -8.88 -17.07
CA ALA A 54 -0.21 -9.72 -16.02
C ALA A 54 0.82 -10.18 -14.97
N VAL A 55 1.97 -10.66 -15.42
CA VAL A 55 3.08 -11.07 -14.55
C VAL A 55 3.61 -9.88 -13.74
N SER A 56 3.69 -8.70 -14.34
CA SER A 56 4.15 -7.48 -13.67
C SER A 56 3.12 -6.88 -12.70
N GLY A 57 1.86 -7.34 -12.71
CA GLY A 57 0.80 -6.79 -11.86
C GLY A 57 1.09 -6.92 -10.36
N TRP A 58 1.64 -8.06 -9.94
CA TRP A 58 2.04 -8.28 -8.54
C TRP A 58 3.15 -7.32 -8.06
N PRO A 59 4.32 -7.23 -8.74
CA PRO A 59 5.37 -6.30 -8.32
C PRO A 59 4.92 -4.83 -8.40
N LEU A 60 4.07 -4.45 -9.35
CA LEU A 60 3.52 -3.09 -9.42
C LEU A 60 2.58 -2.78 -8.25
N ALA A 61 1.68 -3.69 -7.91
CA ALA A 61 0.77 -3.54 -6.77
C ALA A 61 1.55 -3.44 -5.45
N TRP A 62 2.59 -4.26 -5.29
CA TRP A 62 3.48 -4.18 -4.14
C TRP A 62 4.25 -2.85 -4.13
N LEU A 63 4.86 -2.44 -5.24
CA LEU A 63 5.61 -1.18 -5.32
C LEU A 63 4.75 0.01 -4.90
N TYR A 64 3.49 0.05 -5.36
CA TYR A 64 2.52 1.06 -4.94
C TYR A 64 2.30 1.04 -3.43
N ARG A 65 2.02 -0.15 -2.86
CA ARG A 65 1.82 -0.31 -1.41
C ARG A 65 3.06 0.11 -0.62
N ALA A 66 4.25 -0.28 -1.06
CA ALA A 66 5.53 0.07 -0.45
C ALA A 66 5.76 1.58 -0.38
N TRP A 67 5.31 2.32 -1.39
CA TRP A 67 5.44 3.76 -1.47
C TRP A 67 4.34 4.52 -0.70
N MET A 68 3.11 4.00 -0.72
CA MET A 68 1.96 4.70 -0.12
C MET A 68 1.80 4.45 1.38
N THR A 69 2.22 3.27 1.87
CA THR A 69 2.20 2.93 3.31
C THR A 69 2.92 3.95 4.20
N PRO A 70 4.18 4.37 3.94
CA PRO A 70 4.86 5.33 4.79
C PRO A 70 4.23 6.72 4.76
N ARG A 71 3.66 7.14 3.61
CA ARG A 71 2.91 8.40 3.51
C ARG A 71 1.64 8.37 4.36
N TRP A 72 0.92 7.25 4.32
CA TRP A 72 -0.24 7.04 5.17
C TRP A 72 0.14 7.05 6.66
N LYS A 73 1.23 6.36 7.05
CA LYS A 73 1.74 6.36 8.44
C LYS A 73 2.01 7.78 8.91
N LEU A 74 2.74 8.56 8.12
CA LEU A 74 3.08 9.94 8.46
C LEU A 74 1.82 10.80 8.69
N TRP A 75 0.84 10.70 7.78
CA TRP A 75 -0.43 11.41 7.92
C TRP A 75 -1.24 10.95 9.14
N ALA A 76 -1.34 9.63 9.36
CA ALA A 76 -2.13 9.05 10.44
C ALA A 76 -1.52 9.38 11.80
N TYR A 77 -0.21 9.24 11.96
CA TYR A 77 0.49 9.47 13.22
C TYR A 77 0.59 10.96 13.56
N ALA A 78 0.75 11.84 12.57
CA ALA A 78 0.76 13.28 12.83
C ALA A 78 -0.61 13.81 13.34
N GLY A 79 -1.71 13.14 12.97
CA GLY A 79 -3.07 13.48 13.41
C GLY A 79 -3.60 12.64 14.58
N ALA A 80 -2.86 11.63 15.02
CA ALA A 80 -3.30 10.72 16.09
C ALA A 80 -3.11 11.37 17.46
N GLY A 81 -4.15 11.29 18.30
CA GLY A 81 -4.02 11.66 19.72
C GLY A 81 -3.16 10.67 20.52
N ASN A 82 -3.15 9.40 20.13
CA ASN A 82 -2.30 8.35 20.67
C ASN A 82 -1.77 7.48 19.52
N VAL A 83 -0.48 7.64 19.20
CA VAL A 83 0.17 6.94 18.07
C VAL A 83 0.27 5.44 18.33
N GLN A 84 0.52 5.02 19.57
CA GLN A 84 0.68 3.61 19.91
C GLN A 84 -0.64 2.85 19.70
N GLN A 85 -1.74 3.39 20.21
CA GLN A 85 -3.07 2.81 20.01
C GLN A 85 -3.46 2.76 18.52
N MET A 86 -3.14 3.82 17.77
CA MET A 86 -3.36 3.87 16.31
C MET A 86 -2.59 2.77 15.58
N LYS A 87 -1.32 2.58 15.95
CA LYS A 87 -0.44 1.57 15.36
C LYS A 87 -0.92 0.16 15.68
N ASP A 88 -1.26 -0.12 16.93
CA ASP A 88 -1.78 -1.44 17.35
C ASP A 88 -3.05 -1.78 16.58
N ALA A 89 -3.97 -0.83 16.45
CA ALA A 89 -5.18 -0.99 15.65
C ALA A 89 -4.89 -1.21 14.15
N ALA A 90 -3.89 -0.52 13.59
CA ALA A 90 -3.50 -0.67 12.20
C ALA A 90 -2.84 -2.03 11.89
N ILE A 91 -2.08 -2.59 12.85
CA ILE A 91 -1.52 -3.95 12.77
C ILE A 91 -2.65 -4.97 12.81
N VAL A 92 -3.59 -4.83 13.76
CA VAL A 92 -4.76 -5.73 13.88
C VAL A 92 -5.61 -5.68 12.60
N ALA A 93 -5.82 -4.48 12.04
CA ALA A 93 -6.53 -4.29 10.78
C ALA A 93 -5.74 -4.73 9.54
N LYS A 94 -4.52 -5.27 9.70
CA LYS A 94 -3.60 -5.73 8.63
C LYS A 94 -3.26 -4.66 7.59
N VAL A 95 -3.37 -3.39 7.97
CA VAL A 95 -2.97 -2.26 7.13
C VAL A 95 -1.45 -2.24 7.02
N ILE A 96 -0.79 -2.32 8.17
CA ILE A 96 0.65 -2.38 8.32
C ILE A 96 1.07 -3.73 8.90
N GLY A 97 2.30 -4.16 8.59
CA GLY A 97 2.91 -5.32 9.23
C GLY A 97 3.46 -4.98 10.62
N PRO A 98 3.87 -5.99 11.40
CA PRO A 98 4.57 -5.78 12.65
C PRO A 98 5.93 -5.11 12.43
N ASP A 99 6.42 -4.45 13.48
CA ASP A 99 7.72 -3.80 13.48
C ASP A 99 8.86 -4.78 13.17
N GLY A 100 9.85 -4.32 12.42
CA GLY A 100 10.99 -5.12 11.95
C GLY A 100 10.61 -6.18 10.91
N GLY A 101 9.31 -6.31 10.58
CA GLY A 101 8.79 -7.25 9.62
C GLY A 101 9.14 -6.88 8.17
N PHE A 102 8.91 -7.84 7.27
CA PHE A 102 9.16 -7.66 5.84
C PHE A 102 8.36 -6.51 5.21
N SER A 103 7.13 -6.28 5.69
CA SER A 103 6.31 -5.16 5.23
C SER A 103 6.93 -3.80 5.57
N GLU A 104 7.58 -3.66 6.73
CA GLU A 104 8.24 -2.40 7.11
C GLU A 104 9.55 -2.20 6.34
N LYS A 105 10.30 -3.29 6.13
CA LYS A 105 11.57 -3.27 5.39
C LYS A 105 11.41 -2.95 3.91
N SER A 106 10.26 -3.30 3.33
CA SER A 106 9.94 -3.01 1.93
C SER A 106 9.32 -1.62 1.71
N GLU A 107 9.18 -0.80 2.76
CA GLU A 107 8.68 0.57 2.62
C GLU A 107 9.69 1.47 1.91
N ILE A 108 9.23 2.15 0.85
CA ILE A 108 10.04 3.08 0.08
C ILE A 108 9.76 4.49 0.61
N CYS A 109 10.64 4.97 1.47
CA CYS A 109 10.54 6.29 2.10
C CYS A 109 11.91 6.99 2.16
N SER A 110 11.90 8.33 2.18
CA SER A 110 13.12 9.09 2.44
C SER A 110 13.59 8.89 3.89
N LYS A 111 14.89 9.05 4.13
CA LYS A 111 15.47 8.95 5.49
C LYS A 111 14.78 9.90 6.47
N GLU A 112 14.44 11.10 6.01
CA GLU A 112 13.73 12.12 6.79
C GLU A 112 12.32 11.67 7.18
N MET A 113 11.54 11.13 6.23
CA MET A 113 10.20 10.61 6.50
C MET A 113 10.27 9.44 7.48
N ARG A 114 11.24 8.54 7.33
CA ARG A 114 11.44 7.43 8.27
C ARG A 114 11.78 7.92 9.67
N ALA A 115 12.69 8.89 9.78
CA ALA A 115 13.05 9.50 11.06
C ALA A 115 11.84 10.18 11.73
N GLN A 116 11.00 10.86 10.96
CA GLN A 116 9.79 11.49 11.47
C GLN A 116 8.77 10.47 11.97
N ILE A 117 8.55 9.38 11.22
CA ILE A 117 7.69 8.28 11.64
C ILE A 117 8.21 7.67 12.95
N LEU A 118 9.50 7.38 13.05
CA LEU A 118 10.12 6.83 14.27
C LEU A 118 9.98 7.78 15.47
N ARG A 119 10.13 9.10 15.26
CA ARG A 119 9.91 10.10 16.32
C ARG A 119 8.47 10.09 16.82
N LEU A 120 7.49 10.00 15.91
CA LEU A 120 6.07 9.93 16.27
C LEU A 120 5.73 8.61 17.00
N GLU A 121 6.41 7.52 16.65
CA GLU A 121 6.27 6.22 17.33
C GLU A 121 7.02 6.15 18.68
N GLY A 122 7.81 7.17 19.05
CA GLY A 122 8.63 7.14 20.26
C GLY A 122 9.81 6.16 20.20
N ARG A 123 10.29 5.85 18.99
CA ARG A 123 11.38 4.89 18.70
C ARG A 123 12.63 5.56 18.10
N ALA A 124 12.70 6.88 18.16
CA ALA A 124 13.79 7.68 17.60
C ALA A 124 15.00 7.78 18.54
#